data_AF-A0A179SAM4-F1
#
_entry.id   AF-A0A179SAM4-F1
#
_cell.length_a   1.000
_cell.length_b   1.000
_cell.length_c   1.000
_cell.angle_alpha   90.00
_cell.angle_beta   90.00
_cell.angle_gamma   90.00
#
_symmetry.space_group_name_H-M   'P 1'
#
loop_
_entity.id
_entity.type
_entity.pdbx_description
1 polymer ?
#
loop_
_entity_poly.entity_id
_entity_poly.type
_entity_poly.pdbx_seq_one_letter_code
_entity_poly.pdbx_strand_id
1 'polypeptide(L)'
;MADVLARLANRAPSNTEHLPGQLDLEDAIADRVTADAAAAARLALGGNGGPSLDERPIDVIARIGRAQFGDRWIGKLGEDIGVDHRQMRRWLAGRGEPPPKVMSCVRLQARGHAARILRALEE
;
A
#
# COMPACT_ATOMS: atom_id res chain seq x y z
N MET A 1 -9.90 30.08 66.63
CA MET A 1 -9.70 28.62 66.74
C MET A 1 -10.84 27.95 65.99
N ALA A 2 -10.48 27.14 64.98
CA ALA A 2 -11.29 26.16 64.25
C ALA A 2 -12.50 26.72 63.47
N ASP A 3 -12.66 26.55 62.15
CA ASP A 3 -12.00 25.62 61.26
C ASP A 3 -12.21 26.07 59.80
N VAL A 4 -11.11 26.11 59.05
CA VAL A 4 -11.02 26.44 57.62
C VAL A 4 -10.86 25.13 56.81
N LEU A 5 -11.09 23.95 57.40
CA LEU A 5 -10.73 22.65 56.80
C LEU A 5 -11.89 21.61 56.76
N ALA A 6 -12.90 21.84 55.91
CA ALA A 6 -13.78 20.76 55.41
C ALA A 6 -14.51 21.17 54.11
N ARG A 7 -13.81 21.66 53.09
CA ARG A 7 -13.38 20.86 51.92
C ARG A 7 -14.17 19.56 51.68
N LEU A 8 -14.78 19.51 50.49
CA LEU A 8 -14.85 18.32 49.62
C LEU A 8 -15.64 17.12 50.14
N ALA A 9 -16.95 17.09 49.87
CA ALA A 9 -17.61 15.83 49.54
C ALA A 9 -18.94 16.05 48.80
N ASN A 10 -18.92 15.75 47.49
CA ASN A 10 -19.92 14.94 46.77
C ASN A 10 -21.39 15.41 46.76
N ARG A 11 -22.10 15.51 45.64
CA ARG A 11 -21.85 15.14 44.24
C ARG A 11 -23.05 15.66 43.45
N ALA A 12 -22.82 16.52 42.46
CA ALA A 12 -23.85 16.83 41.46
C ALA A 12 -24.09 15.60 40.57
N PRO A 13 -25.33 15.29 40.16
CA PRO A 13 -25.57 14.43 39.01
C PRO A 13 -25.44 15.29 37.74
N SER A 14 -24.24 15.36 37.17
CA SER A 14 -24.08 15.91 35.84
C SER A 14 -24.55 14.87 34.83
N ASN A 15 -25.78 15.04 34.34
CA ASN A 15 -26.25 14.45 33.09
C ASN A 15 -25.18 14.70 32.00
N THR A 16 -24.52 13.65 31.54
CA THR A 16 -23.86 13.65 30.24
C THR A 16 -24.95 13.63 29.18
N GLU A 17 -25.43 14.81 28.81
CA GLU A 17 -26.14 15.01 27.54
C GLU A 17 -25.20 14.60 26.41
N HIS A 18 -25.57 13.52 25.74
CA HIS A 18 -24.87 12.94 24.61
C HIS A 18 -25.15 13.81 23.38
N LEU A 19 -24.13 14.48 22.86
CA LEU A 19 -24.24 15.36 21.69
C LEU A 19 -24.50 14.53 20.41
N PRO A 20 -25.55 14.83 19.62
CA PRO A 20 -25.78 14.19 18.34
C PRO A 20 -24.73 14.67 17.32
N GLY A 21 -24.04 13.73 16.68
CA GLY A 21 -23.07 13.99 15.60
C GLY A 21 -21.63 13.52 15.85
N GLN A 22 -21.31 13.04 17.05
CA GLN A 22 -19.96 12.53 17.35
C GLN A 22 -19.78 11.03 16.98
N LEU A 23 -20.87 10.26 16.89
CA LEU A 23 -20.84 8.85 16.50
C LEU A 23 -20.84 8.64 14.97
N ASP A 24 -21.35 9.60 14.18
CA ASP A 24 -21.43 9.44 12.72
C ASP A 24 -20.07 9.40 12.03
N LEU A 25 -19.07 10.11 12.60
CA LEU A 25 -17.71 10.12 12.05
C LEU A 25 -16.95 8.85 12.43
N GLU A 26 -17.12 8.37 13.65
CA GLU A 26 -16.48 7.13 14.11
C GLU A 26 -17.03 5.92 13.36
N ASP A 27 -18.35 5.88 13.13
CA ASP A 27 -19.02 4.86 12.34
C ASP A 27 -18.63 4.94 10.85
N ALA A 28 -18.56 6.14 10.27
CA ALA A 28 -18.11 6.31 8.87
C ALA A 28 -16.63 5.93 8.68
N ILE A 29 -15.77 6.19 9.67
CA ILE A 29 -14.37 5.75 9.66
C ILE A 29 -14.30 4.22 9.79
N ALA A 30 -15.10 3.62 10.68
CA ALA A 30 -15.16 2.17 10.84
C ALA A 30 -15.64 1.47 9.56
N ASP A 31 -16.67 2.01 8.90
CA ASP A 31 -17.17 1.52 7.60
C ASP A 31 -16.12 1.66 6.49
N ARG A 32 -15.35 2.75 6.49
CA ARG A 32 -14.27 2.94 5.52
C ARG A 32 -13.12 1.98 5.74
N VAL A 33 -12.71 1.79 7.00
CA VAL A 33 -11.64 0.85 7.39
C VAL A 33 -12.03 -0.59 7.07
N THR A 34 -13.28 -0.97 7.32
CA THR A 34 -13.78 -2.31 6.96
C THR A 34 -13.90 -2.50 5.45
N ALA A 35 -14.29 -1.48 4.70
CA ALA A 35 -14.29 -1.53 3.24
C ALA A 35 -12.88 -1.68 2.64
N ASP A 36 -11.90 -0.94 3.17
CA ASP A 36 -10.50 -1.02 2.75
C ASP A 36 -9.87 -2.35 3.16
N ALA A 37 -10.18 -2.86 4.36
CA ALA A 37 -9.76 -4.19 4.80
C ALA A 37 -10.39 -5.31 3.95
N ALA A 38 -11.66 -5.17 3.54
CA ALA A 38 -12.30 -6.10 2.63
C ALA A 38 -11.72 -6.03 1.21
N ALA A 39 -11.29 -4.85 0.74
CA ALA A 39 -10.57 -4.70 -0.52
C ALA A 39 -9.18 -5.34 -0.46
N ALA A 40 -8.44 -5.14 0.64
CA ALA A 40 -7.17 -5.80 0.92
C ALA A 40 -7.33 -7.33 1.05
N ALA A 41 -8.40 -7.80 1.70
CA ALA A 41 -8.72 -9.21 1.82
C ALA A 41 -9.10 -9.83 0.47
N ARG A 42 -9.83 -9.10 -0.40
CA ARG A 42 -10.12 -9.54 -1.77
C ARG A 42 -8.86 -9.64 -2.62
N LEU A 43 -7.90 -8.74 -2.43
CA LEU A 43 -6.55 -8.86 -3.00
C LEU A 43 -5.77 -10.06 -2.41
N ALA A 44 -6.06 -10.45 -1.17
CA ALA A 44 -5.40 -11.55 -0.44
C ALA A 44 -6.06 -12.93 -0.63
N LEU A 45 -7.17 -13.06 -1.35
CA LEU A 45 -7.84 -14.35 -1.62
C LEU A 45 -7.03 -15.31 -2.51
N GLY A 46 -5.83 -14.93 -2.96
CA GLY A 46 -4.78 -15.84 -3.43
C GLY A 46 -3.69 -15.98 -2.37
N GLY A 47 -3.56 -17.15 -1.77
CA GLY A 47 -2.72 -17.41 -0.58
C GLY A 47 -1.25 -16.97 -0.67
N ASN A 48 -0.65 -16.78 0.52
CA ASN A 48 0.79 -16.51 0.76
C ASN A 48 1.45 -15.51 -0.20
N GLY A 49 0.76 -14.43 -0.59
CA GLY A 49 1.35 -13.36 -1.41
C GLY A 49 1.98 -13.83 -2.73
N GLY A 50 1.62 -15.03 -3.20
CA GLY A 50 2.10 -15.58 -4.45
C GLY A 50 1.46 -14.84 -5.62
N PRO A 51 2.16 -14.70 -6.76
CA PRO A 51 1.55 -14.12 -7.96
C PRO A 51 0.33 -14.96 -8.37
N SER A 52 -0.75 -14.28 -8.80
CA SER A 52 -1.92 -14.98 -9.35
C SER A 52 -1.49 -15.80 -10.57
N LEU A 53 -2.02 -17.02 -10.71
CA LEU A 53 -1.71 -17.89 -11.84
C LEU A 53 -2.17 -17.28 -13.18
N ASP A 54 -3.15 -16.36 -13.14
CA ASP A 54 -3.69 -15.66 -14.30
C ASP A 54 -3.07 -14.26 -14.50
N GLU A 55 -2.01 -13.91 -13.75
CA GLU A 55 -1.39 -12.59 -13.84
C GLU A 55 -0.62 -12.43 -15.17
N ARG A 56 -0.94 -11.38 -15.94
CA ARG A 56 -0.21 -11.11 -17.18
C ARG A 56 1.23 -10.72 -16.86
N PRO A 57 2.23 -11.10 -17.66
CA PRO A 57 3.63 -10.75 -17.39
C PRO A 57 3.87 -9.24 -17.22
N ILE A 58 3.12 -8.41 -17.94
CA ILE A 58 3.23 -6.95 -17.80
C ILE A 58 2.78 -6.44 -16.44
N ASP A 59 1.83 -7.10 -15.78
CA ASP A 59 1.34 -6.71 -14.45
C ASP A 59 2.40 -7.03 -13.39
N VAL A 60 3.11 -8.17 -13.53
CA VAL A 60 4.29 -8.50 -12.72
C VAL A 60 5.40 -7.45 -12.90
N ILE A 61 5.69 -7.06 -14.15
CA ILE A 61 6.69 -6.03 -14.46
C ILE A 61 6.28 -4.68 -13.83
N ALA A 62 5.00 -4.31 -13.93
CA ALA A 62 4.49 -3.07 -13.35
C ALA A 62 4.60 -3.07 -11.82
N ARG A 63 4.29 -4.18 -11.16
CA ARG A 63 4.44 -4.33 -9.70
C ARG A 63 5.90 -4.14 -9.28
N ILE A 64 6.83 -4.83 -9.95
CA ILE A 64 8.27 -4.71 -9.67
C ILE A 64 8.77 -3.28 -9.96
N GLY A 65 8.36 -2.70 -11.08
CA GLY A 65 8.76 -1.36 -11.48
C GLY A 65 8.28 -0.30 -10.49
N ARG A 66 7.01 -0.35 -10.07
CA ARG A 66 6.44 0.57 -9.09
C ARG A 66 7.13 0.45 -7.73
N ALA A 67 7.46 -0.76 -7.30
CA ALA A 67 8.20 -0.97 -6.05
C ALA A 67 9.59 -0.30 -6.06
N GLN A 68 10.25 -0.21 -7.22
CA GLN A 68 11.58 0.39 -7.34
C GLN A 68 11.57 1.89 -7.62
N PHE A 69 10.61 2.35 -8.43
CA PHE A 69 10.66 3.70 -9.03
C PHE A 69 9.38 4.53 -8.85
N GLY A 70 8.38 3.99 -8.16
CA GLY A 70 7.07 4.62 -8.00
C GLY A 70 6.38 4.90 -9.34
N ASP A 71 5.75 6.06 -9.47
CA ASP A 71 4.96 6.43 -10.67
C ASP A 71 5.81 6.58 -11.94
N ARG A 72 7.12 6.81 -11.80
CA ARG A 72 8.05 6.99 -12.93
C ARG A 72 8.61 5.68 -13.48
N TRP A 73 8.09 4.53 -13.04
CA TRP A 73 8.66 3.22 -13.35
C TRP A 73 8.75 2.90 -14.84
N ILE A 74 7.80 3.33 -15.68
CA ILE A 74 7.81 2.99 -17.11
C ILE A 74 9.08 3.50 -17.78
N GLY A 75 9.44 4.77 -17.53
CA GLY A 75 10.64 5.37 -18.10
C GLY A 75 11.90 4.76 -17.50
N LYS A 76 11.98 4.71 -16.17
CA LYS A 76 13.19 4.27 -15.46
C LYS A 76 13.50 2.80 -15.66
N LEU A 77 12.51 1.93 -15.54
CA LEU A 77 12.70 0.52 -15.79
C LEU A 77 12.98 0.25 -17.27
N GLY A 78 12.35 1.00 -18.18
CA GLY A 78 12.60 0.89 -19.62
C GLY A 78 14.02 1.23 -20.02
N GLU A 79 14.55 2.34 -19.49
CA GLU A 79 15.96 2.72 -19.62
C GLU A 79 16.88 1.60 -19.11
N ASP A 80 16.63 1.08 -17.89
CA ASP A 80 17.46 0.06 -17.26
C ASP A 80 17.50 -1.28 -18.03
N ILE A 81 16.40 -1.69 -18.66
CA ILE A 81 16.31 -2.99 -19.36
C ILE A 81 16.39 -2.86 -20.89
N GLY A 82 16.62 -1.66 -21.41
CA GLY A 82 16.71 -1.39 -22.85
C GLY A 82 15.39 -1.59 -23.61
N VAL A 83 14.25 -1.31 -22.98
CA VAL A 83 12.92 -1.42 -23.59
C VAL A 83 12.28 -0.03 -23.68
N ASP A 84 11.81 0.32 -24.87
CA ASP A 84 11.14 1.61 -25.10
C ASP A 84 9.85 1.76 -24.29
N HIS A 85 9.60 2.97 -23.79
CA HIS A 85 8.44 3.29 -22.97
C HIS A 85 7.12 3.09 -23.75
N ARG A 86 7.12 3.26 -25.09
CA ARG A 86 5.91 3.03 -25.89
C ARG A 86 5.57 1.55 -25.93
N GLN A 87 6.60 0.70 -26.01
CA GLN A 87 6.42 -0.75 -25.99
C GLN A 87 5.85 -1.23 -24.65
N MET A 88 6.32 -0.68 -23.53
CA MET A 88 5.74 -0.95 -22.21
C MET A 88 4.27 -0.55 -22.11
N ARG A 89 3.91 0.66 -22.57
CA ARG A 89 2.51 1.13 -22.60
C ARG A 89 1.64 0.26 -23.51
N ARG A 90 2.20 -0.21 -24.62
CA ARG A 90 1.52 -1.11 -25.55
C ARG A 90 1.18 -2.44 -24.87
N TRP A 91 2.11 -3.04 -24.13
CA TRP A 91 1.84 -4.24 -23.34
C TRP A 91 0.79 -4.01 -22.23
N LEU A 92 0.85 -2.87 -21.53
CA LEU A 92 -0.15 -2.51 -20.50
C LEU A 92 -1.56 -2.44 -21.08
N ALA A 93 -1.69 -1.86 -22.28
CA ALA A 93 -2.92 -1.81 -23.04
C ALA A 93 -3.35 -3.17 -23.64
N GLY A 94 -2.67 -4.27 -23.30
CA GLY A 94 -2.95 -5.62 -23.79
C GLY A 94 -2.54 -5.86 -25.24
N ARG A 95 -1.79 -4.95 -25.85
CA ARG A 95 -1.38 -5.06 -27.26
C ARG A 95 -0.05 -5.80 -27.39
N GLY A 96 -0.12 -7.13 -27.30
CA GLY A 96 1.04 -8.02 -27.29
C GLY A 96 1.62 -8.21 -25.89
N GLU A 97 2.69 -8.99 -25.80
CA GLU A 97 3.21 -9.48 -24.53
C GLU A 97 4.71 -9.22 -24.38
N PRO A 98 5.19 -8.95 -23.15
CA PRO A 98 6.63 -8.88 -22.88
C PRO A 98 7.31 -10.23 -23.19
N PRO A 99 8.38 -10.25 -24.00
CA PRO A 99 9.15 -11.47 -24.24
C PRO A 99 9.73 -12.03 -22.93
N PRO A 100 9.94 -13.36 -22.80
CA PRO A 100 10.52 -13.96 -21.60
C PRO A 100 11.87 -13.36 -21.17
N LYS A 101 12.70 -12.94 -22.14
CA LYS A 101 13.97 -12.26 -21.89
C LYS A 101 13.79 -10.96 -21.10
N VAL A 102 12.74 -10.19 -21.40
CA VAL A 102 12.43 -8.93 -20.69
C VAL A 102 12.12 -9.23 -19.22
N MET A 103 11.33 -10.27 -18.95
CA MET A 103 11.03 -10.69 -17.58
C MET A 103 12.31 -11.09 -16.82
N SER A 104 13.22 -11.83 -17.45
CA SER A 104 14.51 -12.18 -16.85
C SER A 104 15.35 -10.94 -16.53
N CYS A 105 15.42 -9.97 -17.45
CA CYS A 105 16.11 -8.70 -17.21
C CYS A 105 15.51 -7.92 -16.04
N VAL A 106 14.18 -7.79 -15.99
CA VAL A 106 13.47 -7.10 -14.89
C VAL A 106 13.77 -7.76 -13.54
N ARG A 107 13.69 -9.09 -13.46
CA ARG A 107 13.98 -9.82 -12.21
C ARG A 107 15.44 -9.66 -11.78
N LEU A 108 16.39 -9.72 -12.71
CA LEU A 108 17.81 -9.52 -12.43
C LEU A 108 18.08 -8.10 -11.91
N GLN A 109 17.54 -7.09 -12.60
CA GLN A 109 17.67 -5.69 -12.21
C GLN A 109 17.07 -5.45 -10.81
N ALA A 110 15.88 -6.00 -10.52
CA ALA A 110 15.24 -5.85 -9.23
C ALA A 110 16.06 -6.46 -8.08
N ARG A 111 16.64 -7.64 -8.29
CA ARG A 111 17.54 -8.28 -7.30
C ARG A 111 18.78 -7.41 -7.06
N GLY A 112 19.38 -6.88 -8.12
CA GLY A 112 20.52 -5.98 -8.01
C GLY A 112 20.19 -4.66 -7.29
N HIS A 113 18.98 -4.12 -7.50
CA HIS A 113 18.50 -2.94 -6.79
C HIS A 113 18.28 -3.22 -5.29
N ALA A 114 17.60 -4.32 -4.96
CA ALA A 114 17.40 -4.73 -3.57
C ALA A 114 18.73 -4.97 -2.84
N ALA A 115 19.69 -5.65 -3.48
CA ALA A 115 21.02 -5.87 -2.90
C ALA A 115 21.77 -4.57 -2.61
N ARG A 116 21.63 -3.55 -3.48
CA ARG A 116 22.22 -2.22 -3.25
C ARG A 116 21.59 -1.51 -2.05
N ILE A 117 20.26 -1.59 -1.91
CA ILE A 117 19.55 -1.03 -0.75
C ILE A 117 20.01 -1.72 0.53
N LEU A 118 20.00 -3.06 0.55
CA LEU A 118 20.38 -3.83 1.74
C LEU A 118 21.81 -3.51 2.18
N ARG A 119 22.76 -3.45 1.25
CA ARG A 119 24.14 -3.05 1.56
C ARG A 119 24.22 -1.64 2.15
N ALA A 120 23.47 -0.69 1.59
CA ALA A 120 23.47 0.70 2.08
C ALA A 120 22.85 0.87 3.47
N LEU A 121 22.10 -0.13 3.98
CA LEU A 121 21.56 -0.13 5.34
C LEU A 121 22.51 -0.73 6.37
N GLU A 122 23.54 -1.46 5.93
CA GLU A 122 24.55 -2.08 6.81
C GLU A 122 25.72 -1.12 7.12
N GLU A 123 25.83 -0.01 6.39
CA GLU A 123 26.81 1.08 6.56
C GLU A 123 26.31 2.14 7.55
#